data_AF-A0A8S1C4L3-F1
#
_entry.id   AF-A0A8S1C4L3-F1
#
_cell.length_a   1.000
_cell.length_b   1.000
_cell.length_c   1.000
_cell.angle_alpha   90.00
_cell.angle_beta   90.00
_cell.angle_gamma   90.00
#
_symmetry.space_group_name_H-M   'P 1'
#
loop_
_entity.id
_entity.type
_entity.pdbx_description
1 polymer ?
#
loop_
_entity_poly.entity_id
_entity_poly.type
_entity_poly.pdbx_seq_one_letter_code
_entity_poly.pdbx_strand_id
1 'polypeptide(L)'
;MAINTACNELGQTWFESGVAENAVSGHIQLIVPGVTACFACAPPLVVASQIDEKTLKREGVCAASLPTTMGIVAGMLAQNTLKKLLGFGTVSYYLGYNAMQDFFPTMRIKPNPTCDDSNCRTKQLEMKDRPQTPTGAANKEDEEDVVHEDNDWGISLVGENEPDVEPEEKEIATGIKLAYTVPAPTSDDGGDLVQDTELSLEELQRQMGNL
;
A
#
# COMPACT_ATOMS: atom_id res chain seq x y z
N MET A 1 -15.56 0.19 22.53
CA MET A 1 -15.50 -1.24 22.94
C MET A 1 -16.79 -2.03 22.70
N ALA A 2 -17.99 -1.50 22.97
CA ALA A 2 -19.25 -2.28 22.89
C ALA A 2 -19.49 -2.99 21.53
N ILE A 3 -19.31 -2.27 20.40
CA ILE A 3 -19.49 -2.85 19.06
C ILE A 3 -18.53 -4.02 18.83
N ASN A 4 -17.25 -3.86 19.21
CA ASN A 4 -16.25 -4.90 19.06
C ASN A 4 -16.65 -6.20 19.76
N THR A 5 -17.09 -6.12 21.01
CA THR A 5 -17.51 -7.29 21.79
C THR A 5 -18.68 -8.01 21.13
N ALA A 6 -19.72 -7.25 20.74
CA ALA A 6 -20.89 -7.82 20.07
C ALA A 6 -20.54 -8.48 18.72
N CYS A 7 -19.71 -7.82 17.90
CA CYS A 7 -19.29 -8.36 16.61
C CYS A 7 -18.39 -9.60 16.76
N ASN A 8 -17.51 -9.65 17.77
CA ASN A 8 -16.71 -10.85 18.04
C ASN A 8 -17.57 -12.03 18.50
N GLU A 9 -18.60 -11.77 19.33
CA GLU A 9 -19.56 -12.78 19.78
C GLU A 9 -20.36 -13.36 18.60
N LEU A 10 -20.88 -12.48 17.74
CA LEU A 10 -21.71 -12.87 16.58
C LEU A 10 -20.88 -13.37 15.37
N GLY A 11 -19.57 -13.13 15.35
CA GLY A 11 -18.75 -13.31 14.15
C GLY A 11 -19.09 -12.34 13.02
N GLN A 12 -19.66 -11.18 13.33
CA GLN A 12 -20.11 -10.19 12.36
C GLN A 12 -18.93 -9.36 11.83
N THR A 13 -18.79 -9.30 10.50
CA THR A 13 -17.84 -8.39 9.85
C THR A 13 -18.37 -6.95 9.91
N TRP A 14 -17.51 -5.99 10.23
CA TRP A 14 -17.87 -4.58 10.35
C TRP A 14 -16.72 -3.65 9.96
N PHE A 15 -17.04 -2.39 9.72
CA PHE A 15 -16.06 -1.33 9.50
C PHE A 15 -16.05 -0.36 10.67
N GLU A 16 -14.85 0.02 11.08
CA GLU A 16 -14.60 1.10 12.02
C GLU A 16 -14.06 2.32 11.24
N SER A 17 -14.35 3.51 11.74
CA SER A 17 -13.80 4.75 11.19
C SER A 17 -13.60 5.78 12.29
N GLY A 18 -12.48 6.50 12.22
CA GLY A 18 -12.14 7.52 13.20
C GLY A 18 -11.54 8.77 12.55
N VAL A 19 -11.75 9.91 13.21
CA VAL A 19 -11.12 11.20 12.88
C VAL A 19 -10.41 11.69 14.14
N ALA A 20 -9.19 12.22 13.98
CA ALA A 20 -8.42 12.75 15.11
C ALA A 20 -9.01 14.06 15.66
N GLU A 21 -8.75 14.34 16.93
CA GLU A 21 -9.27 15.53 17.63
C GLU A 21 -8.80 16.86 17.04
N ASN A 22 -7.68 16.86 16.29
CA ASN A 22 -7.15 18.03 15.59
C ASN A 22 -7.68 18.13 14.14
N ALA A 23 -8.56 17.22 13.72
CA ALA A 23 -9.17 17.14 12.39
C ALA A 23 -8.21 17.00 11.20
N VAL A 24 -6.91 16.76 11.39
CA VAL A 24 -5.94 16.62 10.28
C VAL A 24 -5.55 15.18 9.97
N SER A 25 -6.19 14.21 10.62
CA SER A 25 -6.04 12.80 10.26
C SER A 25 -7.31 12.00 10.51
N GLY A 26 -7.40 10.86 9.83
CA GLY A 26 -8.49 9.91 9.99
C GLY A 26 -8.13 8.55 9.43
N HIS A 27 -9.01 7.58 9.61
CA HIS A 27 -8.83 6.23 9.08
C HIS A 27 -10.15 5.47 8.95
N ILE A 28 -10.09 4.39 8.18
CA ILE A 28 -11.10 3.33 8.17
C ILE A 28 -10.41 1.98 8.37
N GLN A 29 -11.09 1.04 9.04
CA GLN A 29 -10.58 -0.30 9.27
C GLN A 29 -11.68 -1.34 9.05
N LEU A 30 -11.37 -2.38 8.28
CA LEU A 30 -12.20 -3.58 8.12
C LEU A 30 -11.87 -4.60 9.19
N ILE A 31 -12.86 -4.94 10.00
CA ILE A 31 -12.74 -5.91 11.07
C ILE A 31 -13.55 -7.15 10.70
N VAL A 32 -12.81 -8.25 10.48
CA VAL A 32 -13.33 -9.59 10.26
C VAL A 32 -12.88 -10.44 11.46
N PRO A 33 -13.77 -10.73 12.42
CA PRO A 33 -13.41 -11.49 13.62
C PRO A 33 -12.65 -12.77 13.30
N GLY A 34 -11.46 -12.93 13.89
CA GLY A 34 -10.58 -14.08 13.66
C GLY A 34 -9.63 -13.98 12.46
N VAL A 35 -9.84 -13.04 11.53
CA VAL A 35 -9.01 -12.87 10.32
C VAL A 35 -8.17 -11.59 10.36
N THR A 36 -8.76 -10.48 10.81
CA THR A 36 -8.07 -9.20 10.99
C THR A 36 -8.11 -8.78 12.45
N ALA A 37 -7.24 -7.86 12.84
CA ALA A 37 -7.24 -7.32 14.18
C ALA A 37 -8.61 -6.75 14.54
N CYS A 38 -9.20 -7.25 15.63
CA CYS A 38 -10.34 -6.60 16.25
C CYS A 38 -9.85 -5.34 17.01
N PHE A 39 -10.78 -4.48 17.44
CA PHE A 39 -10.44 -3.24 18.13
C PHE A 39 -9.69 -3.47 19.46
N ALA A 40 -9.91 -4.63 20.09
CA ALA A 40 -9.22 -5.03 21.32
C ALA A 40 -7.84 -5.69 21.06
N CYS A 41 -7.44 -5.92 19.80
CA CYS A 41 -6.12 -6.51 19.50
C CYS A 41 -4.98 -5.50 19.66
N ALA A 42 -5.25 -4.22 19.35
CA ALA A 42 -4.33 -3.11 19.49
C ALA A 42 -5.08 -1.90 20.08
N PRO A 43 -5.51 -1.98 21.36
CA PRO A 43 -6.32 -0.94 21.97
C PRO A 43 -5.50 0.36 22.13
N PRO A 44 -6.13 1.54 22.01
CA PRO A 44 -5.47 2.79 22.32
C PRO A 44 -5.11 2.85 23.82
N LEU A 45 -4.10 3.66 24.16
CA LEU A 45 -3.52 3.70 25.51
C LEU A 45 -4.57 3.92 26.61
N VAL A 46 -5.54 4.81 26.39
CA VAL A 46 -6.60 5.12 27.37
C VAL A 46 -7.41 3.88 27.74
N VAL A 47 -7.73 3.04 26.74
CA VAL A 47 -8.47 1.78 26.92
C VAL A 47 -7.57 0.75 27.61
N ALA A 48 -6.31 0.62 27.19
CA ALA A 48 -5.36 -0.33 27.76
C ALA A 48 -5.05 -0.04 29.23
N SER A 49 -4.95 1.24 29.61
CA SER A 49 -4.69 1.69 30.98
C SER A 49 -5.94 1.77 31.86
N GLN A 50 -7.12 1.40 31.34
CA GLN A 50 -8.41 1.47 32.05
C GLN A 50 -8.71 2.85 32.63
N ILE A 51 -8.22 3.90 31.98
CA ILE A 51 -8.50 5.28 32.35
C ILE A 51 -9.88 5.63 31.78
N ASP A 52 -10.75 6.23 32.60
CA ASP A 52 -12.04 6.70 32.11
C ASP A 52 -11.83 7.82 31.09
N GLU A 53 -12.30 7.63 29.85
CA GLU A 53 -12.21 8.60 28.75
C GLU A 53 -12.77 9.99 29.15
N LYS A 54 -13.73 10.03 30.09
CA LYS A 54 -14.28 11.29 30.62
C LYS A 54 -13.23 12.13 31.33
N THR A 55 -12.18 11.51 31.88
CA THR A 55 -11.10 12.22 32.57
C THR A 55 -10.17 12.96 31.61
N LEU A 56 -10.09 12.56 30.32
CA LEU A 56 -9.36 13.31 29.29
C LEU A 56 -10.17 14.48 28.74
N LYS A 57 -11.51 14.40 28.78
CA LYS A 57 -12.39 15.45 28.29
C LYS A 57 -12.41 16.63 29.27
N ARG A 58 -11.85 17.77 28.86
CA ARG A 58 -12.02 19.04 29.58
C ARG A 58 -13.37 19.66 29.25
N GLU A 59 -14.14 20.03 30.26
CA GLU A 59 -15.40 20.74 30.05
C GLU A 59 -15.17 22.09 29.36
N GLY A 60 -16.00 22.41 28.37
CA GLY A 60 -15.91 23.64 27.58
C GLY A 60 -14.92 23.61 26.40
N VAL A 61 -14.16 22.52 26.21
CA VAL A 61 -13.29 22.33 25.03
C VAL A 61 -13.93 21.34 24.07
N CYS A 62 -14.01 21.69 22.80
CA CYS A 62 -14.45 20.80 21.73
C CYS A 62 -13.23 20.26 20.96
N ALA A 63 -13.36 19.03 20.45
CA ALA A 63 -12.45 18.56 19.42
C ALA A 63 -12.62 19.44 18.17
N ALA A 64 -11.52 19.75 17.51
CA ALA A 64 -11.59 20.40 16.21
C ALA A 64 -12.31 19.44 15.26
N SER A 65 -13.24 19.98 14.48
CA SER A 65 -13.96 19.24 13.45
C SER A 65 -13.89 20.04 12.17
N LEU A 66 -13.32 19.42 11.14
CA LEU A 66 -13.25 19.99 9.81
C LEU A 66 -14.14 19.14 8.89
N PRO A 67 -15.15 19.75 8.23
CA PRO A 67 -16.10 19.00 7.41
C PRO A 67 -15.42 18.28 6.23
N THR A 68 -14.27 18.80 5.78
CA THR A 68 -13.45 18.17 4.72
C THR A 68 -12.92 16.80 5.15
N THR A 69 -12.30 16.69 6.33
CA THR A 69 -11.77 15.43 6.85
C THR A 69 -12.88 14.41 7.10
N MET A 70 -14.00 14.86 7.65
CA MET A 70 -15.18 14.01 7.83
C MET A 70 -15.73 13.50 6.47
N GLY A 71 -15.79 14.38 5.46
CA GLY A 71 -16.23 14.01 4.12
C GLY A 71 -15.32 12.98 3.44
N ILE A 72 -14.00 13.16 3.56
CA ILE A 72 -13.02 12.22 3.00
C ILE A 72 -13.12 10.86 3.69
N VAL A 73 -13.16 10.81 5.02
CA VAL A 73 -13.28 9.55 5.78
C VAL A 73 -14.59 8.84 5.47
N ALA A 74 -15.72 9.57 5.41
CA ALA A 74 -17.01 9.01 5.05
C ALA A 74 -17.03 8.47 3.60
N GLY A 75 -16.42 9.20 2.66
CA GLY A 75 -16.28 8.77 1.27
C GLY A 75 -15.45 7.48 1.14
N MET A 76 -14.31 7.42 1.83
CA MET A 76 -13.48 6.21 1.88
C MET A 76 -14.25 5.02 2.50
N LEU A 77 -14.98 5.25 3.60
CA LEU A 77 -15.77 4.22 4.27
C LEU A 77 -16.86 3.66 3.35
N ALA A 78 -17.64 4.53 2.71
CA ALA A 78 -18.70 4.14 1.78
C ALA A 78 -18.11 3.37 0.58
N GLN A 79 -17.03 3.88 -0.02
CA GLN A 79 -16.38 3.22 -1.16
C GLN A 79 -15.86 1.83 -0.78
N ASN A 80 -15.26 1.68 0.40
CA ASN A 80 -14.75 0.38 0.86
C ASN A 80 -15.89 -0.60 1.19
N THR A 81 -17.03 -0.09 1.68
CA THR A 81 -18.26 -0.86 1.88
C THR A 81 -18.80 -1.37 0.54
N LEU A 82 -18.87 -0.52 -0.49
CA LEU A 82 -19.31 -0.91 -1.82
C LEU A 82 -18.39 -1.96 -2.43
N LYS A 83 -17.07 -1.76 -2.40
CA LYS A 83 -16.08 -2.75 -2.86
C LYS A 83 -16.31 -4.11 -2.20
N LYS A 84 -16.56 -4.11 -0.88
CA LYS A 84 -16.76 -5.35 -0.11
C LYS A 84 -18.08 -6.05 -0.42
N LEU A 85 -19.18 -5.31 -0.59
CA LEU A 85 -20.51 -5.88 -0.81
C LEU A 85 -20.74 -6.30 -2.27
N LEU A 86 -20.21 -5.54 -3.21
CA LEU A 86 -20.41 -5.75 -4.65
C LEU A 86 -19.27 -6.54 -5.30
N GLY A 87 -18.15 -6.78 -4.59
CA GLY A 87 -17.07 -7.65 -5.06
C GLY A 87 -16.25 -7.07 -6.22
N PHE A 88 -16.01 -5.76 -6.23
CA PHE A 88 -15.17 -5.09 -7.23
C PHE A 88 -13.99 -4.37 -6.58
N GLY A 89 -12.91 -4.22 -7.34
CA GLY A 89 -11.68 -3.60 -6.89
C GLY A 89 -11.07 -4.28 -5.66
N THR A 90 -10.11 -3.60 -5.04
CA THR A 90 -9.39 -4.13 -3.87
C THR A 90 -9.94 -3.55 -2.58
N VAL A 91 -10.50 -4.38 -1.70
CA VAL A 91 -10.98 -3.97 -0.37
C VAL A 91 -9.78 -3.64 0.53
N SER A 92 -9.79 -2.45 1.14
CA SER A 92 -8.74 -2.00 2.04
C SER A 92 -9.02 -2.53 3.46
N TYR A 93 -8.04 -3.21 4.07
CA TYR A 93 -8.17 -3.69 5.45
C TYR A 93 -7.98 -2.56 6.47
N TYR A 94 -7.05 -1.66 6.20
CA TYR A 94 -6.89 -0.40 6.88
C TYR A 94 -6.49 0.62 5.82
N LEU A 95 -7.08 1.81 5.89
CA LEU A 95 -6.71 2.96 5.08
C LEU A 95 -6.69 4.18 5.98
N GLY A 96 -5.50 4.74 6.18
CA GLY A 96 -5.31 5.99 6.89
C GLY A 96 -5.37 7.18 5.95
N TYR A 97 -5.57 8.36 6.53
CA TYR A 97 -5.51 9.65 5.87
C TYR A 97 -4.78 10.64 6.77
N ASN A 98 -3.73 11.26 6.25
CA ASN A 98 -3.01 12.36 6.86
C ASN A 98 -3.15 13.60 5.96
N ALA A 99 -3.96 14.56 6.41
CA ALA A 99 -4.27 15.79 5.67
C ALA A 99 -3.10 16.77 5.59
N MET A 100 -2.07 16.63 6.44
CA MET A 100 -0.92 17.54 6.42
C MET A 100 0.08 17.21 5.32
N GLN A 101 0.07 15.95 4.84
CA GLN A 101 1.04 15.43 3.87
C GLN A 101 0.35 14.74 2.68
N ASP A 102 -0.98 14.87 2.57
CA ASP A 102 -1.82 14.18 1.59
C ASP A 102 -1.48 12.68 1.45
N PHE A 103 -1.24 12.04 2.60
CA PHE A 103 -0.72 10.68 2.65
C PHE A 103 -1.79 9.67 3.05
N PHE A 104 -1.87 8.58 2.28
CA PHE A 104 -2.91 7.55 2.40
C PHE A 104 -2.30 6.15 2.62
N PRO A 105 -1.82 5.83 3.85
CA PRO A 105 -1.22 4.54 4.11
C PRO A 105 -2.25 3.42 4.15
N THR A 106 -1.97 2.33 3.45
CA THR A 106 -2.73 1.08 3.55
C THR A 106 -1.94 0.04 4.34
N MET A 107 -2.61 -0.71 5.20
CA MET A 107 -1.99 -1.82 5.93
C MET A 107 -2.98 -2.96 6.18
N ARG A 108 -2.45 -4.10 6.62
CA ARG A 108 -3.23 -5.24 7.06
C ARG A 108 -2.79 -5.64 8.46
N ILE A 109 -3.63 -5.34 9.45
CA ILE A 109 -3.35 -5.63 10.85
C ILE A 109 -3.86 -7.02 11.19
N LYS A 110 -2.97 -7.91 11.66
CA LYS A 110 -3.30 -9.30 12.02
C LYS A 110 -3.90 -9.37 13.44
N PRO A 111 -4.77 -10.35 13.74
CA PRO A 111 -5.27 -10.59 15.09
C PRO A 111 -4.15 -10.84 16.09
N ASN A 112 -4.33 -10.36 17.32
CA ASN A 112 -3.45 -10.67 18.44
C ASN A 112 -3.82 -12.05 19.02
N PRO A 113 -2.90 -13.04 19.05
CA PRO A 113 -3.16 -14.36 19.64
C PRO A 113 -3.54 -14.32 21.12
N THR A 114 -3.08 -13.30 21.84
CA THR A 114 -3.34 -13.10 23.27
C THR A 114 -4.28 -11.92 23.51
N CYS A 115 -5.22 -11.66 22.59
CA CYS A 115 -6.21 -10.60 22.76
C CYS A 115 -7.05 -10.80 24.04
N ASP A 116 -7.33 -9.70 24.74
CA ASP A 116 -8.13 -9.70 25.98
C ASP A 116 -9.55 -10.24 25.76
N ASP A 117 -10.11 -10.03 24.57
CA ASP A 117 -11.41 -10.56 24.19
C ASP A 117 -11.35 -12.07 23.90
N SER A 118 -12.01 -12.87 24.73
CA SER A 118 -12.09 -14.34 24.58
C SER A 118 -12.78 -14.77 23.30
N ASN A 119 -13.80 -14.03 22.84
CA ASN A 119 -14.51 -14.33 21.61
C ASN A 119 -13.59 -14.10 20.41
N CYS A 120 -12.75 -13.06 20.44
CA CYS A 120 -11.74 -12.85 19.40
C CYS A 120 -10.81 -14.06 19.27
N ARG A 121 -10.27 -14.58 20.39
CA ARG A 121 -9.41 -15.77 20.39
C ARG A 121 -10.14 -17.01 19.88
N THR A 122 -11.41 -17.18 20.25
CA THR A 122 -12.24 -18.29 19.77
C THR A 122 -12.43 -18.22 18.25
N LYS A 123 -12.76 -17.04 17.70
CA LYS A 123 -12.87 -16.81 16.25
C LYS A 123 -11.55 -17.03 15.50
N GLN A 124 -10.41 -16.70 16.11
CA GLN A 124 -9.11 -17.00 15.53
C GLN A 124 -8.85 -18.50 15.39
N LEU A 125 -9.30 -19.31 16.36
CA LEU A 125 -9.19 -20.78 16.29
C LEU A 125 -10.12 -21.34 15.21
N GLU A 126 -11.39 -20.92 15.19
CA GLU A 126 -12.37 -21.31 14.16
C GLU A 126 -11.85 -21.03 12.74
N MET A 127 -11.16 -19.90 12.54
CA MET A 127 -10.62 -19.53 11.23
C MET A 127 -9.32 -20.26 10.85
N LYS A 128 -8.57 -20.82 11.83
CA LYS A 128 -7.40 -21.68 11.54
C LYS A 128 -7.81 -23.05 11.04
N ASP A 129 -8.90 -23.58 11.58
CA ASP A 129 -9.43 -24.89 11.20
C ASP A 129 -10.20 -24.84 9.88
N ARG A 130 -10.64 -23.64 9.47
CA ARG A 130 -11.31 -23.44 8.19
C ARG A 130 -10.28 -23.53 7.05
N PRO A 131 -10.53 -24.31 5.98
CA PRO A 131 -9.65 -24.29 4.82
C PRO A 131 -9.58 -22.86 4.29
N GLN A 132 -8.36 -22.36 4.10
CA GLN A 132 -8.15 -21.04 3.53
C GLN A 132 -8.71 -21.06 2.11
N THR A 133 -9.95 -20.59 1.94
CA THR A 133 -10.40 -20.13 0.64
C THR A 133 -9.40 -19.07 0.20
N PRO A 134 -8.75 -19.20 -0.96
CA PRO A 134 -7.83 -18.19 -1.45
C PRO A 134 -8.59 -16.85 -1.42
N THR A 135 -8.22 -15.98 -0.47
CA THR A 135 -8.81 -14.66 -0.34
C THR A 135 -8.35 -13.90 -1.56
N GLY A 136 -9.25 -13.81 -2.52
CA GLY A 136 -8.98 -13.38 -3.88
C GLY A 136 -9.19 -14.57 -4.82
N ALA A 137 -10.40 -14.84 -5.29
CA ALA A 137 -10.87 -14.09 -6.46
C ALA A 137 -10.28 -12.66 -6.53
N ALA A 138 -8.96 -12.58 -6.73
CA ALA A 138 -8.54 -11.75 -7.82
C ALA A 138 -9.42 -12.32 -8.93
N ASN A 139 -10.39 -11.53 -9.38
CA ASN A 139 -10.52 -11.51 -10.82
C ASN A 139 -9.05 -11.44 -11.27
N LYS A 140 -8.51 -12.58 -11.71
CA LYS A 140 -7.73 -12.51 -12.92
C LYS A 140 -8.72 -11.82 -13.84
N GLU A 141 -8.68 -10.49 -13.81
CA GLU A 141 -8.93 -9.73 -15.00
C GLU A 141 -7.98 -10.46 -15.93
N ASP A 142 -8.57 -11.38 -16.71
CA ASP A 142 -7.88 -11.94 -17.85
C ASP A 142 -7.30 -10.68 -18.48
N GLU A 143 -5.97 -10.54 -18.44
CA GLU A 143 -5.30 -9.37 -19.00
C GLU A 143 -5.69 -9.41 -20.47
N GLU A 144 -6.78 -8.73 -20.80
CA GLU A 144 -7.25 -8.62 -22.15
C GLU A 144 -6.13 -7.83 -22.84
N ASP A 145 -5.45 -8.51 -23.77
CA ASP A 145 -4.41 -7.87 -24.57
C ASP A 145 -4.96 -6.54 -25.09
N VAL A 146 -4.27 -5.45 -24.80
CA VAL A 146 -4.72 -4.11 -25.16
C VAL A 146 -4.76 -4.00 -26.68
N VAL A 147 -5.95 -4.11 -27.28
CA VAL A 147 -6.15 -3.93 -28.72
C VAL A 147 -6.31 -2.45 -29.02
N HIS A 148 -5.36 -1.89 -29.78
CA HIS A 148 -5.48 -0.54 -30.32
C HIS A 148 -6.34 -0.56 -31.59
N GLU A 149 -7.42 0.24 -31.64
CA GLU A 149 -8.28 0.35 -32.82
C GLU A 149 -7.50 0.81 -34.06
N ASP A 150 -6.55 1.75 -33.86
CA ASP A 150 -5.65 2.26 -34.89
C ASP A 150 -4.20 2.31 -34.38
N ASN A 151 -3.24 1.97 -35.24
CA ASN A 151 -1.80 2.10 -34.97
C ASN A 151 -1.06 2.55 -36.24
N ASP A 152 -1.50 3.67 -36.82
CA ASP A 152 -0.96 4.22 -38.07
C ASP A 152 0.55 4.52 -38.02
N TRP A 153 1.08 4.73 -36.80
CA TRP A 153 2.46 5.11 -36.54
C TRP A 153 3.37 3.92 -36.20
N GLY A 154 2.83 2.70 -36.20
CA GLY A 154 3.60 1.47 -35.97
C GLY A 154 4.25 1.41 -34.58
N ILE A 155 3.60 1.96 -33.56
CA ILE A 155 4.10 1.97 -32.18
C ILE A 155 4.07 0.54 -31.65
N SER A 156 5.21 0.06 -31.14
CA SER A 156 5.38 -1.27 -30.55
C SER A 156 5.74 -1.18 -29.08
N LEU A 157 5.19 -2.08 -28.27
CA LEU A 157 5.60 -2.27 -26.88
C LEU A 157 6.98 -2.94 -26.85
N VAL A 158 8.00 -2.26 -26.33
CA VAL A 158 9.32 -2.85 -26.12
C VAL A 158 9.34 -3.50 -24.74
N GLY A 159 9.70 -4.78 -24.67
CA GLY A 159 9.83 -5.49 -23.41
C GLY A 159 11.06 -5.00 -22.65
N GLU A 160 10.91 -4.68 -21.35
CA GLU A 160 12.01 -4.18 -20.49
C GLU A 160 13.18 -5.18 -20.33
N ASN A 161 13.01 -6.44 -20.78
CA ASN A 161 14.01 -7.52 -20.72
C ASN A 161 14.50 -8.00 -22.09
N GLU A 162 14.10 -7.36 -23.18
CA GLU A 162 14.64 -7.69 -24.50
C GLU A 162 15.97 -6.95 -24.68
N PRO A 163 17.07 -7.64 -25.04
CA PRO A 163 18.27 -6.94 -25.46
C PRO A 163 17.94 -6.11 -26.70
N ASP A 164 18.39 -4.85 -26.71
CA ASP A 164 18.30 -3.99 -27.89
C ASP A 164 18.68 -4.80 -29.13
N VAL A 165 17.75 -4.88 -30.08
CA VAL A 165 17.94 -5.65 -31.31
C VAL A 165 19.20 -5.11 -31.99
N GLU A 166 20.30 -5.86 -31.93
CA GLU A 166 21.51 -5.52 -32.67
C GLU A 166 21.14 -5.39 -34.14
N PRO A 167 21.51 -4.27 -34.81
CA PRO A 167 21.10 -4.05 -36.19
C PRO A 167 21.70 -5.14 -37.08
N GLU A 168 20.83 -5.83 -37.84
CA GLU A 168 21.24 -6.78 -38.87
C GLU A 168 22.35 -6.20 -39.75
N GLU A 169 23.45 -6.96 -39.93
CA GLU A 169 24.53 -6.62 -40.87
C GLU A 169 23.96 -6.53 -42.31
N LYS A 170 23.50 -5.34 -42.71
CA LYS A 170 23.03 -5.10 -44.07
C LYS A 170 24.22 -4.80 -44.98
N GLU A 171 24.52 -5.71 -45.90
CA GLU A 171 25.40 -5.42 -47.04
C GLU A 171 24.69 -4.50 -48.02
N ILE A 172 25.18 -3.26 -48.13
CA ILE A 172 24.57 -2.22 -48.97
C ILE A 172 24.99 -2.41 -50.44
N ALA A 173 26.22 -2.89 -50.67
CA ALA A 173 26.76 -3.29 -51.99
C ALA A 173 28.03 -4.15 -51.83
N THR A 174 28.44 -4.85 -52.89
CA THR A 174 29.65 -5.70 -52.90
C THR A 174 30.90 -4.92 -52.50
N GLY A 175 31.46 -5.25 -51.33
CA GLY A 175 32.65 -4.62 -50.76
C GLY A 175 32.39 -3.42 -49.83
N ILE A 176 31.13 -3.08 -49.54
CA ILE A 176 30.75 -2.00 -48.61
C ILE A 176 29.83 -2.55 -47.52
N LYS A 177 30.33 -2.52 -46.27
CA LYS A 177 29.59 -2.91 -45.07
C LYS A 177 29.19 -1.69 -44.24
N LEU A 178 28.03 -1.77 -43.59
CA LEU A 178 27.60 -0.79 -42.59
C LEU A 178 28.55 -0.86 -41.38
N ALA A 179 29.24 0.25 -41.08
CA ALA A 179 30.27 0.25 -40.03
C ALA A 179 29.71 0.55 -38.63
N TYR A 180 28.71 1.42 -38.52
CA TYR A 180 27.95 1.71 -37.29
C TYR A 180 26.74 2.59 -37.65
N THR A 181 25.75 2.61 -36.78
CA THR A 181 24.67 3.62 -36.78
C THR A 181 24.85 4.56 -35.60
N VAL A 182 24.54 5.84 -35.81
CA VAL A 182 24.60 6.85 -34.73
C VAL A 182 23.51 6.52 -33.72
N PRO A 183 23.84 6.29 -32.43
CA PRO A 183 22.83 6.16 -31.40
C PRO A 183 22.00 7.44 -31.36
N ALA A 184 20.68 7.32 -31.25
CA ALA A 184 19.86 8.48 -30.92
C ALA A 184 20.41 9.13 -29.63
N PRO A 185 20.43 10.46 -29.51
CA PRO A 185 21.08 11.13 -28.40
C PRO A 185 20.46 10.68 -27.08
N THR A 186 21.22 9.92 -26.30
CA THR A 186 20.96 9.68 -24.89
C THR A 186 21.23 10.99 -24.17
N SER A 187 20.20 11.57 -23.56
CA SER A 187 20.37 12.59 -22.53
C SER A 187 20.98 11.91 -21.30
N ASP A 188 22.30 11.74 -21.30
CA ASP A 188 23.05 11.68 -20.06
C ASP A 188 23.69 13.06 -19.88
N ASP A 189 22.83 13.98 -19.46
CA ASP A 189 23.26 15.26 -18.92
C ASP A 189 23.85 14.94 -17.53
N GLY A 190 25.08 15.39 -17.31
CA GLY A 190 25.97 14.86 -16.28
C GLY A 190 25.40 14.81 -14.86
N GLY A 191 25.46 13.61 -14.26
CA GLY A 191 25.41 13.40 -12.83
C GLY A 191 26.55 12.49 -12.42
N ASP A 192 27.54 13.06 -11.72
CA ASP A 192 28.76 12.42 -11.22
C ASP A 192 28.42 11.17 -10.38
N LEU A 193 28.46 9.99 -11.00
CA LEU A 193 28.34 8.69 -10.31
C LEU A 193 29.73 8.07 -10.22
N VAL A 194 30.17 7.91 -8.97
CA VAL A 194 31.48 7.42 -8.54
C VAL A 194 31.72 6.03 -9.15
N GLN A 195 32.84 5.87 -9.87
CA GLN A 195 33.27 4.58 -10.38
C GLN A 195 33.56 3.62 -9.20
N ASP A 196 33.03 2.40 -9.26
CA ASP A 196 33.40 1.32 -8.35
C ASP A 196 34.85 0.91 -8.63
N THR A 197 35.78 1.57 -7.96
CA THR A 197 37.19 1.18 -7.98
C THR A 197 37.41 0.13 -6.90
N GLU A 198 37.95 -1.05 -7.26
CA GLU A 198 38.32 -2.16 -6.35
C GLU A 198 39.49 -1.81 -5.39
N LEU A 199 39.57 -0.57 -4.92
CA LEU A 199 40.60 -0.08 -4.01
C LEU A 199 40.16 -0.28 -2.56
N SER A 200 41.08 -0.74 -1.72
CA SER A 200 40.84 -0.84 -0.28
C SER A 200 40.73 0.55 0.35
N LEU A 201 39.92 0.69 1.41
CA LEU A 201 39.71 1.96 2.13
C LEU A 201 41.02 2.60 2.64
N GLU A 202 42.03 1.78 2.96
CA GLU A 202 43.34 2.23 3.43
C GLU A 202 44.17 2.86 2.28
N GLU A 203 44.07 2.34 1.06
CA GLU A 203 44.72 2.92 -0.13
C GLU A 203 44.19 4.33 -0.43
N LEU A 204 42.87 4.50 -0.31
CA LEU A 204 42.16 5.75 -0.60
C LEU A 204 42.53 6.87 0.39
N GLN A 205 42.67 6.54 1.68
CA GLN A 205 43.12 7.50 2.69
C GLN A 205 44.56 7.97 2.45
N ARG A 206 45.41 7.08 1.91
CA ARG A 206 46.81 7.40 1.65
C ARG A 206 46.99 8.30 0.44
N GLN A 207 46.15 8.17 -0.59
CA GLN A 207 46.13 9.07 -1.74
C GLN A 207 45.65 10.48 -1.36
N MET A 208 44.62 10.57 -0.51
CA MET A 208 44.07 11.85 -0.05
C MET A 208 45.00 12.63 0.90
N GLY A 209 45.93 11.96 1.59
CA GLY A 209 46.87 12.60 2.52
C GLY A 209 48.09 13.28 1.86
N ASN A 210 48.28 13.11 0.55
CA ASN A 210 49.37 13.71 -0.22
C ASN A 210 48.90 14.80 -1.20
N LEU A 211 47.64 15.22 -1.09
CA LEU A 211 47.08 16.43 -1.71
C LEU A 211 46.96 17.53 -0.66
#